data_AF-A0A131XJL9-F1
#
_entry.id   AF-A0A131XJL9-F1
#
_cell.length_a   1.000
_cell.length_b   1.000
_cell.length_c   1.000
_cell.angle_alpha   90.00
_cell.angle_beta   90.00
_cell.angle_gamma   90.00
#
_symmetry.space_group_name_H-M   'P 1'
#
loop_
_entity.id
_entity.type
_entity.pdbx_description
1 polymer ?
#
loop_
_entity_poly.entity_id
_entity_poly.type
_entity_poly.pdbx_seq_one_letter_code
_entity_poly.pdbx_strand_id
1 'polypeptide(L)'
;LPLVTLCEQPAGVTVPSHLSPADWRKVRSLALIELTALFDRLGITYARRKNTRRKTKESPLYGVPLTTLLEQDNARHAPMQHKVPLIIREILDHLRRHGLQEEGILRVSGSALKIDALRSELESCYNGSRSPEQLGAILSRFGVHEVAGLLKQLLRNLPEPLLTNKYAEAFLHVEAIPTLLEQIKALNLLVLLLPEANRSTLLALVNFLADVTERDGRNRMSVQNVAMIIAPNLFAPKRRKATEENLRVARAATNVTRMLIWYQQLLWIVPSQFMGQIRLEYRLHYEKKHAKENKKKRHQRKDRASWFEPRDNEDAVFRVRVDHEGPTGTTHQVALNDATTAGSVVGEVFLAMHFEARKRDIATGKGSPHGRSSDHHSGDSRFASDVDTFLQYHWLYEVGGYIGWRQLEHSTNVTAVRAENPVAEWVVRCHHIR
;
A
#
# COMPACT_ATOMS: atom_id res chain seq x y z
N LEU A 1 18.95 15.77 -3.66
CA LEU A 1 18.14 15.64 -4.90
C LEU A 1 17.18 16.84 -4.90
N PRO A 2 16.77 17.37 -6.06
CA PRO A 2 15.80 18.46 -6.07
C PRO A 2 14.46 17.97 -5.49
N LEU A 3 13.67 18.89 -4.95
CA LEU A 3 12.32 18.60 -4.49
C LEU A 3 11.42 18.45 -5.72
N VAL A 4 10.62 17.38 -5.75
CA VAL A 4 9.59 17.16 -6.78
C VAL A 4 8.30 16.87 -6.04
N THR A 5 7.27 17.66 -6.31
CA THR A 5 5.93 17.51 -5.73
C THR A 5 4.96 17.01 -6.79
N LEU A 6 3.91 16.33 -6.35
CA LEU A 6 2.80 15.97 -7.22
C LEU A 6 1.99 17.21 -7.53
N CYS A 7 1.47 17.28 -8.76
CA CYS A 7 0.40 18.21 -9.07
C CYS A 7 -0.85 17.80 -8.28
N GLU A 8 -1.59 18.78 -7.76
CA GLU A 8 -2.85 18.52 -7.06
C GLU A 8 -3.84 17.80 -7.96
N GLN A 9 -4.44 16.74 -7.43
CA GLN A 9 -5.46 15.96 -8.12
C GLN A 9 -6.75 16.03 -7.31
N PRO A 10 -7.80 16.73 -7.79
CA PRO A 10 -9.06 16.85 -7.07
C PRO A 10 -9.68 15.47 -6.74
N ALA A 11 -9.60 14.52 -7.67
CA ALA A 11 -10.05 13.14 -7.48
C ALA A 11 -9.13 12.27 -6.60
N GLY A 12 -8.16 12.91 -5.91
CA GLY A 12 -7.27 12.28 -4.96
C GLY A 12 -6.22 11.36 -5.58
N VAL A 13 -5.27 10.95 -4.75
CA VAL A 13 -4.21 10.03 -5.14
C VAL A 13 -4.70 8.58 -4.99
N THR A 14 -4.11 7.66 -5.76
CA THR A 14 -4.39 6.23 -5.65
C THR A 14 -3.09 5.48 -5.42
N VAL A 15 -3.06 4.60 -4.41
CA VAL A 15 -1.95 3.67 -4.19
C VAL A 15 -2.42 2.23 -4.43
N PRO A 16 -1.51 1.26 -4.66
CA PRO A 16 -1.88 -0.13 -4.97
C PRO A 16 -2.87 -0.78 -4.01
N SER A 17 -2.85 -0.45 -2.72
CA SER A 17 -3.78 -1.00 -1.73
C SER A 17 -5.20 -0.47 -1.84
N HIS A 18 -5.40 0.65 -2.53
CA HIS A 18 -6.72 1.27 -2.68
C HIS A 18 -7.56 0.62 -3.78
N LEU A 19 -6.99 -0.27 -4.61
CA LEU A 19 -7.67 -0.79 -5.80
C LEU A 19 -8.10 -2.25 -5.66
N SER A 20 -9.15 -2.61 -6.39
CA SER A 20 -9.55 -3.99 -6.53
C SER A 20 -8.45 -4.87 -7.13
N PRO A 21 -8.36 -6.18 -6.78
CA PRO A 21 -7.39 -7.07 -7.38
C PRO A 21 -7.51 -7.19 -8.91
N ALA A 22 -8.71 -6.97 -9.46
CA ALA A 22 -8.93 -6.94 -10.90
C ALA A 22 -8.33 -5.68 -11.54
N ASP A 23 -8.58 -4.50 -10.97
CA ASP A 23 -8.06 -3.23 -11.46
C ASP A 23 -6.54 -3.14 -11.28
N TRP A 24 -6.03 -3.65 -10.15
CA TRP A 24 -4.60 -3.71 -9.90
C TRP A 24 -3.85 -4.55 -10.94
N ARG A 25 -4.43 -5.67 -11.40
CA ARG A 25 -3.85 -6.45 -12.50
C ARG A 25 -3.75 -5.63 -13.79
N LYS A 26 -4.76 -4.80 -14.09
CA LYS A 26 -4.73 -3.89 -15.25
C LYS A 26 -3.64 -2.83 -15.09
N VAL A 27 -3.54 -2.20 -13.91
CA VAL A 27 -2.46 -1.23 -13.60
C VAL A 27 -1.09 -1.84 -13.84
N ARG A 28 -0.84 -3.08 -13.38
CA ARG A 28 0.44 -3.75 -13.62
C ARG A 28 0.72 -4.01 -15.10
N SER A 29 -0.28 -4.38 -15.88
CA SER A 29 -0.15 -4.54 -17.33
C SER A 29 0.17 -3.21 -18.02
N LEU A 30 -0.53 -2.14 -17.66
CA LEU A 30 -0.28 -0.79 -18.18
C LEU A 30 1.12 -0.29 -17.80
N ALA A 31 1.53 -0.50 -16.56
CA ALA A 31 2.87 -0.15 -16.10
C ALA A 31 3.96 -0.86 -16.89
N LEU A 32 3.75 -2.12 -17.25
CA LEU A 32 4.69 -2.89 -18.06
C LEU A 32 4.79 -2.34 -19.49
N ILE A 33 3.66 -2.01 -20.09
CA ILE A 33 3.59 -1.44 -21.44
C ILE A 33 4.29 -0.09 -21.46
N GLU A 34 3.95 0.80 -20.54
CA GLU A 34 4.53 2.14 -20.44
C GLU A 34 6.03 2.11 -20.18
N LEU A 35 6.49 1.23 -19.29
CA LEU A 35 7.93 1.06 -19.03
C LEU A 35 8.67 0.55 -20.28
N THR A 36 8.07 -0.40 -21.00
CA THR A 36 8.67 -0.94 -22.23
C THR A 36 8.74 0.16 -23.31
N ALA A 37 7.65 0.89 -23.53
CA ALA A 37 7.62 2.01 -24.49
C ALA A 37 8.61 3.13 -24.13
N LEU A 38 8.76 3.45 -22.83
CA LEU A 38 9.74 4.42 -22.35
C LEU A 38 11.17 3.97 -22.68
N PHE A 39 11.48 2.70 -22.42
CA PHE A 39 12.81 2.17 -22.64
C PHE A 39 13.14 2.03 -24.12
N ASP A 40 12.18 1.59 -24.94
CA ASP A 40 12.33 1.50 -26.39
C ASP A 40 12.60 2.88 -27.01
N ARG A 41 11.86 3.92 -26.59
CA ARG A 41 12.08 5.30 -27.04
C ARG A 41 13.48 5.81 -26.69
N LEU A 42 14.04 5.36 -25.56
CA LEU A 42 15.37 5.75 -25.08
C LEU A 42 16.47 4.79 -25.56
N GLY A 43 16.15 3.74 -26.33
CA GLY A 43 17.12 2.73 -26.78
C GLY A 43 17.70 1.87 -25.65
N ILE A 44 17.04 1.79 -24.49
CA ILE A 44 17.51 1.04 -23.32
C ILE A 44 17.00 -0.41 -23.43
N THR A 45 17.91 -1.36 -23.52
CA THR A 45 17.58 -2.79 -23.50
C THR A 45 18.00 -3.43 -22.17
N TYR A 46 17.21 -4.38 -21.69
CA TYR A 46 17.56 -5.16 -20.49
C TYR A 46 17.06 -6.60 -20.59
N ALA A 47 17.81 -7.52 -20.01
CA ALA A 47 17.43 -8.92 -20.01
C ALA A 47 16.44 -9.20 -18.86
N ARG A 48 15.19 -9.57 -19.20
CA ARG A 48 14.25 -10.13 -18.22
C ARG A 48 14.70 -11.52 -17.82
N ARG A 49 15.48 -11.61 -16.73
CA ARG A 49 15.97 -12.90 -16.21
C ARG A 49 14.83 -13.66 -15.54
N LYS A 50 14.80 -14.99 -15.74
CA LYS A 50 13.93 -15.88 -14.95
C LYS A 50 14.33 -15.82 -13.48
N ASN A 51 13.35 -15.88 -12.58
CA ASN A 51 13.61 -15.90 -11.15
C ASN A 51 14.37 -17.18 -10.81
N THR A 52 15.68 -17.06 -10.63
CA THR A 52 16.52 -18.16 -10.14
C THR A 52 16.57 -18.05 -8.63
N ARG A 53 16.03 -19.07 -7.94
CA ARG A 53 16.13 -19.18 -6.49
C ARG A 53 17.58 -19.54 -6.15
N ARG A 54 18.21 -18.78 -5.25
CA ARG A 54 19.48 -19.19 -4.66
C ARG A 54 19.20 -20.36 -3.71
N LYS A 55 19.83 -21.52 -3.93
CA LYS A 55 19.85 -22.61 -2.94
C LYS A 55 20.58 -22.09 -1.71
N THR A 56 19.85 -21.90 -0.62
CA THR A 56 20.38 -21.43 0.66
C THR A 56 20.26 -22.59 1.66
N LYS A 57 21.20 -22.68 2.60
CA LYS A 57 21.16 -23.67 3.69
C LYS A 57 19.82 -23.52 4.44
N GLU A 58 19.16 -24.63 4.74
CA GLU A 58 17.87 -24.62 5.42
C GLU A 58 17.98 -23.88 6.76
N SER A 59 17.34 -22.73 6.83
CA SER A 59 17.11 -21.95 8.05
C SER A 59 15.64 -21.51 8.03
N PRO A 60 14.98 -21.45 9.19
CA PRO A 60 13.58 -21.05 9.28
C PRO A 60 13.33 -19.58 8.97
N LEU A 61 14.39 -18.76 8.96
CA LEU A 61 14.30 -17.31 8.78
C LEU A 61 15.17 -16.81 7.63
N TYR A 62 16.37 -17.36 7.49
CA TYR A 62 17.32 -16.98 6.44
C TYR A 62 17.14 -17.84 5.19
N GLY A 63 17.18 -17.20 4.01
CA GLY A 63 17.00 -17.94 2.77
C GLY A 63 15.57 -18.44 2.56
N VAL A 64 14.59 -17.86 3.26
CA VAL A 64 13.16 -18.13 3.08
C VAL A 64 12.55 -17.04 2.19
N PRO A 65 11.70 -17.37 1.20
CA PRO A 65 11.00 -16.36 0.40
C PRO A 65 10.08 -15.49 1.27
N LEU A 66 9.99 -14.19 0.94
CA LEU A 66 9.09 -13.25 1.65
C LEU A 66 7.63 -13.72 1.68
N THR A 67 7.16 -14.35 0.59
CA THR A 67 5.80 -14.89 0.50
C THR A 67 5.56 -16.00 1.53
N THR A 68 6.54 -16.88 1.72
CA THR A 68 6.45 -17.97 2.70
C THR A 68 6.46 -17.45 4.13
N LEU A 69 7.29 -16.43 4.43
CA LEU A 69 7.26 -15.78 5.74
C LEU A 69 5.89 -15.14 6.02
N LEU A 70 5.31 -14.45 5.02
CA LEU A 70 3.98 -13.86 5.15
C LEU A 70 2.88 -14.90 5.34
N GLU A 71 2.91 -16.00 4.59
CA GLU A 71 1.96 -17.10 4.74
C GLU A 71 2.03 -17.70 6.15
N GLN A 72 3.23 -17.89 6.70
CA GLN A 72 3.44 -18.38 8.06
C GLN A 72 2.93 -17.37 9.11
N ASP A 73 3.25 -16.09 8.96
CA ASP A 73 2.80 -15.03 9.85
C ASP A 73 1.27 -14.92 9.85
N ASN A 74 0.65 -14.89 8.67
CA ASN A 74 -0.80 -14.78 8.51
C ASN A 74 -1.55 -16.04 8.98
N ALA A 75 -0.96 -17.23 8.85
CA ALA A 75 -1.54 -18.46 9.38
C ALA A 75 -1.51 -18.50 10.92
N ARG A 76 -0.49 -17.92 11.55
CA ARG A 76 -0.32 -17.91 13.01
C ARG A 76 -1.06 -16.79 13.71
N HIS A 77 -1.23 -15.66 13.03
CA HIS A 77 -1.86 -14.45 13.57
C HIS A 77 -3.17 -14.11 12.88
N ALA A 78 -3.84 -15.13 12.31
CA ALA A 78 -5.21 -14.96 11.85
C ALA A 78 -6.03 -14.46 13.04
N PRO A 79 -6.76 -13.34 12.87
CA PRO A 79 -7.21 -12.76 11.58
C PRO A 79 -6.42 -11.55 10.98
N MET A 80 -5.27 -11.14 11.54
CA MET A 80 -4.39 -10.10 10.95
C MET A 80 -3.78 -10.53 9.60
N GLN A 81 -4.10 -9.80 8.53
CA GLN A 81 -3.43 -9.96 7.24
C GLN A 81 -2.23 -9.01 7.12
N HIS A 82 -1.03 -9.53 7.40
CA HIS A 82 0.23 -8.83 7.21
C HIS A 82 0.64 -8.79 5.73
N LYS A 83 1.16 -7.63 5.30
CA LYS A 83 1.76 -7.40 3.97
C LYS A 83 3.29 -7.34 3.98
N VAL A 84 3.87 -7.22 5.18
CA VAL A 84 5.31 -7.22 5.44
C VAL A 84 5.60 -8.31 6.48
N PRO A 85 6.61 -9.18 6.29
CA PRO A 85 6.96 -10.19 7.27
C PRO A 85 7.16 -9.58 8.66
N LEU A 86 6.55 -10.19 9.68
CA LEU A 86 6.52 -9.69 11.04
C LEU A 86 7.92 -9.39 11.57
N ILE A 87 8.85 -10.30 11.35
CA ILE A 87 10.24 -10.13 11.75
C ILE A 87 10.89 -8.86 11.16
N ILE A 88 10.64 -8.55 9.88
CA ILE A 88 11.17 -7.35 9.24
C ILE A 88 10.50 -6.12 9.84
N ARG A 89 9.18 -6.16 10.03
CA ARG A 89 8.41 -5.07 10.63
C ARG A 89 8.90 -4.75 12.05
N GLU A 90 9.01 -5.75 12.92
CA GLU A 90 9.47 -5.57 14.31
C GLU A 90 10.91 -5.04 14.38
N ILE A 91 11.80 -5.50 13.49
CA ILE A 91 13.16 -4.96 13.39
C ILE A 91 13.13 -3.48 13.00
N LEU A 92 12.35 -3.10 11.98
CA LEU A 92 12.23 -1.71 11.54
C LEU A 92 11.64 -0.83 12.65
N ASP A 93 10.60 -1.30 13.35
CA ASP A 93 9.93 -0.55 14.42
C ASP A 93 10.80 -0.45 15.69
N HIS A 94 11.59 -1.46 16.00
CA HIS A 94 12.61 -1.37 17.05
C HIS A 94 13.68 -0.32 16.69
N LEU A 95 14.21 -0.36 15.47
CA LEU A 95 15.20 0.62 15.01
C LEU A 95 14.61 2.04 14.92
N ARG A 96 13.33 2.20 14.60
CA ARG A 96 12.63 3.50 14.67
C ARG A 96 12.60 4.05 16.09
N ARG A 97 12.25 3.21 17.06
CA ARG A 97 12.12 3.62 18.46
C ARG A 97 13.46 3.96 19.12
N HIS A 98 14.51 3.20 18.80
CA HIS A 98 15.77 3.25 19.55
C HIS A 98 16.98 3.70 18.73
N GLY A 99 16.97 3.53 17.41
CA GLY A 99 18.16 3.72 16.56
C GLY A 99 18.24 5.03 15.77
N LEU A 100 17.17 5.81 15.69
CA LEU A 100 17.11 6.96 14.79
C LEU A 100 18.06 8.10 15.16
N GLN A 101 18.45 8.20 16.42
CA GLN A 101 19.37 9.23 16.94
C GLN A 101 20.81 8.73 17.06
N GLU A 102 21.04 7.43 16.87
CA GLU A 102 22.32 6.78 17.15
C GLU A 102 23.33 7.07 16.04
N GLU A 103 24.52 7.55 16.44
CA GLU A 103 25.54 7.97 15.48
C GLU A 103 26.00 6.80 14.62
N GLY A 104 25.94 6.98 13.29
CA GLY A 104 26.35 5.96 12.35
C GLY A 104 25.44 4.73 12.34
N ILE A 105 24.17 4.85 12.72
CA ILE A 105 23.18 3.77 12.53
C ILE A 105 23.24 3.22 11.09
N LEU A 106 23.12 1.89 10.93
CA LEU A 106 23.39 1.14 9.68
C LEU A 106 24.85 1.11 9.21
N ARG A 107 25.66 2.15 9.45
CA ARG A 107 27.08 2.25 9.05
C ARG A 107 28.00 1.47 9.98
N VAL A 108 27.90 1.74 11.28
CA VAL A 108 28.69 1.04 12.31
C VAL A 108 28.27 -0.42 12.34
N SER A 109 29.25 -1.32 12.30
CA SER A 109 29.00 -2.76 12.37
C SER A 109 28.87 -3.18 13.83
N GLY A 110 27.74 -3.79 14.19
CA GLY A 110 27.61 -4.50 15.46
C GLY A 110 28.54 -5.71 15.54
N SER A 111 28.71 -6.26 16.75
CA SER A 111 29.54 -7.45 16.95
C SER A 111 28.99 -8.65 16.17
N ALA A 112 29.79 -9.24 15.29
CA ALA A 112 29.38 -10.39 14.49
C ALA A 112 28.88 -11.55 15.36
N LEU A 113 29.56 -11.83 16.48
CA LEU A 113 29.14 -12.84 17.46
C LEU A 113 27.76 -12.54 18.06
N LYS A 114 27.49 -11.27 18.38
CA LYS A 114 26.18 -10.87 18.93
C LYS A 114 25.09 -10.89 17.86
N ILE A 115 25.41 -10.55 16.61
CA ILE A 115 24.46 -10.66 15.48
C ILE A 115 24.08 -12.13 15.25
N ASP A 116 25.06 -13.03 15.29
CA ASP A 116 24.83 -14.46 15.14
C ASP A 116 24.02 -15.02 16.33
N ALA A 117 24.30 -14.57 17.57
CA ALA A 117 23.50 -14.92 18.73
C ALA A 117 22.05 -14.43 18.62
N LEU A 118 21.84 -13.16 18.26
CA LEU A 118 20.51 -12.57 18.02
C LEU A 118 19.75 -13.37 16.95
N ARG A 119 20.44 -13.72 15.86
CA ARG A 119 19.88 -14.54 14.80
C ARG A 119 19.41 -15.90 15.33
N SER A 120 20.25 -16.61 16.09
CA SER A 120 19.90 -17.93 16.63
C SER A 120 18.72 -17.86 17.61
N GLU A 121 18.65 -16.83 18.46
CA GLU A 121 17.50 -16.60 19.35
C GLU A 121 16.21 -16.37 18.56
N LEU A 122 16.27 -15.58 17.49
CA LEU A 122 15.11 -15.33 16.62
C LEU A 122 14.68 -16.57 15.83
N GLU A 123 15.62 -17.32 15.25
CA GLU A 123 15.33 -18.57 14.53
C GLU A 123 14.66 -19.61 15.45
N SER A 124 15.14 -19.73 16.71
CA SER A 124 14.52 -20.59 17.73
C SER A 124 13.10 -20.13 18.07
N CYS A 125 12.91 -18.82 18.25
CA CYS A 125 11.59 -18.25 18.55
C CYS A 125 10.60 -18.46 17.38
N TYR A 126 11.06 -18.29 16.14
CA TYR A 126 10.23 -18.37 14.93
C TYR A 126 9.81 -19.82 14.60
N ASN A 127 10.58 -20.82 15.02
CA ASN A 127 10.20 -22.24 14.93
C ASN A 127 9.23 -22.68 16.03
N GLY A 128 9.20 -21.99 17.17
CA GLY A 128 8.59 -22.47 18.42
C GLY A 128 7.17 -22.01 18.74
N SER A 129 6.39 -21.48 17.78
CA SER A 129 4.98 -21.08 17.99
C SER A 129 4.76 -19.91 18.99
N ARG A 130 5.68 -18.94 19.03
CA ARG A 130 5.64 -17.81 19.98
C ARG A 130 5.11 -16.51 19.35
N SER A 131 4.49 -15.66 20.17
CA SER A 131 3.80 -14.42 19.77
C SER A 131 4.76 -13.28 19.34
N PRO A 132 4.28 -12.25 18.60
CA PRO A 132 5.10 -11.14 18.12
C PRO A 132 5.71 -10.29 19.25
N GLU A 133 5.07 -10.23 20.42
CA GLU A 133 5.61 -9.49 21.58
C GLU A 133 6.98 -10.02 22.02
N GLN A 134 7.22 -11.32 21.82
CA GLN A 134 8.49 -11.95 22.17
C GLN A 134 9.62 -11.56 21.22
N LEU A 135 9.31 -11.26 19.94
CA LEU A 135 10.30 -10.74 19.00
C LEU A 135 10.84 -9.39 19.49
N GLY A 136 9.94 -8.49 19.90
CA GLY A 136 10.33 -7.18 20.46
C GLY A 136 11.18 -7.31 21.73
N ALA A 137 10.85 -8.26 22.61
CA ALA A 137 11.62 -8.53 23.83
C ALA A 137 13.03 -9.05 23.51
N ILE A 138 13.18 -9.94 22.53
CA ILE A 138 14.49 -10.44 22.08
C ILE A 138 15.31 -9.28 21.50
N LEU A 139 14.74 -8.48 20.58
CA LEU A 139 15.44 -7.35 19.96
C LEU A 139 15.97 -6.36 21.01
N SER A 140 15.21 -6.10 22.06
CA SER A 140 15.56 -5.16 23.13
C SER A 140 16.76 -5.60 23.99
N ARG A 141 17.18 -6.86 23.90
CA ARG A 141 18.38 -7.38 24.59
C ARG A 141 19.68 -7.11 23.83
N PHE A 142 19.60 -6.62 22.60
CA PHE A 142 20.76 -6.36 21.73
C PHE A 142 20.86 -4.87 21.38
N GLY A 143 22.06 -4.43 21.02
CA GLY A 143 22.29 -3.05 20.60
C GLY A 143 21.71 -2.78 19.21
N VAL A 144 21.43 -1.50 18.94
CA VAL A 144 20.85 -1.08 17.65
C VAL A 144 21.75 -1.40 16.46
N HIS A 145 23.08 -1.44 16.65
CA HIS A 145 24.04 -1.78 15.60
C HIS A 145 24.01 -3.27 15.26
N GLU A 146 23.79 -4.14 16.25
CA GLU A 146 23.54 -5.57 16.00
C GLU A 146 22.22 -5.78 15.25
N VAL A 147 21.14 -5.12 15.68
CA VAL A 147 19.82 -5.21 15.03
C VAL A 147 19.86 -4.68 13.59
N ALA A 148 20.55 -3.56 13.36
CA ALA A 148 20.83 -3.03 12.02
C ALA A 148 21.68 -3.99 11.16
N GLY A 149 22.65 -4.66 11.79
CA GLY A 149 23.44 -5.72 11.17
C GLY A 149 22.57 -6.88 10.69
N LEU A 150 21.64 -7.34 11.55
CA LEU A 150 20.68 -8.39 11.24
C LEU A 150 19.75 -7.98 10.08
N LEU A 151 19.20 -6.76 10.07
CA LEU A 151 18.36 -6.26 8.96
C LEU A 151 19.08 -6.39 7.62
N LYS A 152 20.33 -5.93 7.54
CA LYS A 152 21.16 -6.01 6.33
C LYS A 152 21.41 -7.46 5.92
N GLN A 153 21.68 -8.34 6.88
CA GLN A 153 21.89 -9.77 6.61
C GLN A 153 20.62 -10.44 6.08
N LEU A 154 19.44 -10.18 6.67
CA LEU A 154 18.16 -10.72 6.22
C LEU A 154 17.87 -10.33 4.76
N LEU A 155 17.95 -9.04 4.44
CA LEU A 155 17.70 -8.53 3.09
C LEU A 155 18.65 -9.16 2.06
N ARG A 156 19.94 -9.25 2.39
CA ARG A 156 20.98 -9.79 1.50
C ARG A 156 20.85 -11.30 1.27
N ASN A 157 20.33 -12.02 2.27
CA ASN A 157 20.19 -13.47 2.24
C ASN A 157 18.80 -13.95 1.80
N LEU A 158 17.93 -13.05 1.33
CA LEU A 158 16.71 -13.46 0.64
C LEU A 158 17.05 -14.35 -0.57
N PRO A 159 16.27 -15.40 -0.87
CA PRO A 159 16.49 -16.26 -2.04
C PRO A 159 16.49 -15.50 -3.37
N GLU A 160 15.70 -14.43 -3.39
CA GLU A 160 15.61 -13.44 -4.46
C GLU A 160 15.77 -12.05 -3.83
N PRO A 161 16.55 -11.13 -4.43
CA PRO A 161 16.72 -9.77 -3.90
C PRO A 161 15.37 -9.05 -3.77
N LEU A 162 15.28 -8.09 -2.86
CA LEU A 162 14.03 -7.36 -2.62
C LEU A 162 13.49 -6.67 -3.88
N LEU A 163 14.37 -6.18 -4.75
CA LEU A 163 14.01 -5.55 -6.04
C LEU A 163 13.75 -6.56 -7.18
N THR A 164 13.76 -7.87 -6.88
CA THR A 164 13.62 -9.00 -7.82
C THR A 164 14.73 -9.11 -8.86
N ASN A 165 15.06 -10.33 -9.28
CA ASN A 165 16.03 -10.53 -10.36
C ASN A 165 15.46 -10.15 -11.74
N LYS A 166 14.13 -10.20 -11.89
CA LYS A 166 13.43 -9.94 -13.15
C LYS A 166 13.62 -8.52 -13.67
N TYR A 167 13.64 -7.54 -12.77
CA TYR A 167 13.74 -6.11 -13.09
C TYR A 167 14.99 -5.43 -12.54
N ALA A 168 15.88 -6.16 -11.85
CA ALA A 168 17.11 -5.61 -11.27
C ALA A 168 17.94 -4.77 -12.26
N GLU A 169 18.10 -5.26 -13.49
CA GLU A 169 18.84 -4.54 -14.54
C GLU A 169 18.10 -3.26 -14.98
N ALA A 170 16.78 -3.32 -15.10
CA ALA A 170 15.96 -2.16 -15.44
C ALA A 170 16.02 -1.07 -14.35
N PHE A 171 16.09 -1.45 -13.07
CA PHE A 171 16.33 -0.50 -11.98
C PHE A 171 17.67 0.22 -12.16
N LEU A 172 18.75 -0.49 -12.50
CA LEU A 172 20.07 0.11 -12.69
C LEU A 172 20.10 1.07 -13.88
N HIS A 173 19.40 0.74 -14.97
CA HIS A 173 19.31 1.59 -16.16
C HIS A 173 18.55 2.89 -15.95
N VAL A 174 17.84 3.07 -14.82
CA VAL A 174 17.22 4.36 -14.48
C VAL A 174 18.27 5.47 -14.44
N GLU A 175 19.51 5.21 -14.00
CA GLU A 175 20.57 6.23 -13.98
C GLU A 175 20.90 6.78 -15.38
N ALA A 176 20.72 5.97 -16.43
CA ALA A 176 21.01 6.37 -17.81
C ALA A 176 19.90 7.22 -18.44
N ILE A 177 18.75 7.39 -17.78
CA ILE A 177 17.64 8.17 -18.31
C ILE A 177 17.98 9.68 -18.19
N PRO A 178 17.83 10.48 -19.27
CA PRO A 178 18.36 11.86 -19.31
C PRO A 178 17.69 12.83 -18.33
N THR A 179 16.37 12.73 -18.15
CA THR A 179 15.62 13.69 -17.32
C THR A 179 15.21 13.07 -16.00
N LEU A 180 15.28 13.87 -14.93
CA LEU A 180 14.88 13.43 -13.60
C LEU A 180 13.41 12.99 -13.54
N LEU A 181 12.51 13.68 -14.25
CA LEU A 181 11.09 13.33 -14.24
C LEU A 181 10.85 11.96 -14.90
N GLU A 182 11.54 11.66 -15.99
CA GLU A 182 11.50 10.32 -16.61
C GLU A 182 12.17 9.26 -15.73
N GLN A 183 13.23 9.61 -14.98
CA GLN A 183 13.83 8.71 -13.99
C GLN A 183 12.84 8.34 -12.88
N ILE A 184 12.15 9.34 -12.31
CA ILE A 184 11.10 9.13 -11.29
C ILE A 184 9.95 8.31 -11.88
N LYS A 185 9.52 8.61 -13.12
CA LYS A 185 8.49 7.85 -13.82
C LYS A 185 8.90 6.38 -14.02
N ALA A 186 10.09 6.12 -14.53
CA ALA A 186 10.60 4.75 -14.70
C ALA A 186 10.67 4.01 -13.36
N LEU A 187 11.14 4.67 -12.30
CA LEU A 187 11.24 4.09 -10.97
C LEU A 187 9.86 3.78 -10.37
N ASN A 188 8.88 4.68 -10.53
CA ASN A 188 7.48 4.46 -10.16
C ASN A 188 6.92 3.21 -10.87
N LEU A 189 7.06 3.12 -12.19
CA LEU A 189 6.58 1.98 -12.97
C LEU A 189 7.23 0.66 -12.51
N LEU A 190 8.54 0.67 -12.26
CA LEU A 190 9.27 -0.49 -11.74
C LEU A 190 8.76 -0.92 -10.35
N VAL A 191 8.48 0.02 -9.45
CA VAL A 191 7.89 -0.26 -8.13
C VAL A 191 6.49 -0.88 -8.26
N LEU A 192 5.64 -0.36 -9.16
CA LEU A 192 4.30 -0.92 -9.42
C LEU A 192 4.37 -2.35 -9.98
N LEU A 193 5.45 -2.71 -10.68
CA LEU A 193 5.65 -4.05 -11.23
C LEU A 193 6.14 -5.09 -10.21
N LEU A 194 6.66 -4.67 -9.06
CA LEU A 194 7.12 -5.57 -8.01
C LEU A 194 5.99 -6.47 -7.47
N PRO A 195 6.27 -7.71 -7.06
CA PRO A 195 5.33 -8.52 -6.28
C PRO A 195 4.87 -7.80 -5.02
N GLU A 196 3.67 -8.11 -4.51
CA GLU A 196 3.09 -7.39 -3.38
C GLU A 196 3.94 -7.46 -2.10
N ALA A 197 4.45 -8.65 -1.75
CA ALA A 197 5.33 -8.84 -0.61
C ALA A 197 6.60 -7.98 -0.70
N ASN A 198 7.25 -7.99 -1.87
CA ASN A 198 8.43 -7.18 -2.17
C ASN A 198 8.13 -5.69 -2.12
N ARG A 199 7.04 -5.25 -2.76
CA ARG A 199 6.63 -3.83 -2.84
C ARG A 199 6.28 -3.27 -1.47
N SER A 200 5.57 -4.03 -0.64
CA SER A 200 5.18 -3.61 0.71
C SER A 200 6.37 -3.60 1.67
N THR A 201 7.22 -4.62 1.59
CA THR A 201 8.46 -4.68 2.39
C THR A 201 9.42 -3.56 2.00
N LEU A 202 9.54 -3.27 0.69
CA LEU A 202 10.35 -2.14 0.21
C LEU A 202 9.80 -0.81 0.71
N LEU A 203 8.48 -0.59 0.69
CA LEU A 203 7.87 0.64 1.22
C LEU A 203 8.20 0.83 2.71
N ALA A 204 8.00 -0.21 3.52
CA ALA A 204 8.30 -0.14 4.95
C ALA A 204 9.78 0.16 5.22
N LEU A 205 10.67 -0.44 4.43
CA LEU A 205 12.11 -0.18 4.48
C LEU A 205 12.45 1.25 4.08
N VAL A 206 12.02 1.74 2.91
CA VAL A 206 12.39 3.08 2.45
C VAL A 206 11.84 4.16 3.36
N ASN A 207 10.64 3.99 3.92
CA ASN A 207 10.07 4.89 4.93
C ASN A 207 10.97 4.98 6.17
N PHE A 208 11.44 3.83 6.69
CA PHE A 208 12.41 3.82 7.79
C PHE A 208 13.73 4.51 7.41
N LEU A 209 14.23 4.27 6.19
CA LEU A 209 15.47 4.90 5.74
C LEU A 209 15.30 6.42 5.60
N ALA A 210 14.14 6.90 5.15
CA ALA A 210 13.81 8.32 5.13
C ALA A 210 13.81 8.90 6.54
N ASP A 211 13.18 8.22 7.51
CA ASP A 211 13.19 8.60 8.94
C ASP A 211 14.63 8.75 9.48
N VAL A 212 15.54 7.84 9.09
CA VAL A 212 16.97 7.93 9.45
C VAL A 212 17.60 9.17 8.83
N THR A 213 17.40 9.40 7.53
CA THR A 213 18.06 10.49 6.81
C THR A 213 17.55 11.88 7.19
N GLU A 214 16.30 11.99 7.65
CA GLU A 214 15.74 13.24 8.17
C GLU A 214 16.47 13.70 9.45
N ARG A 215 17.07 12.76 10.19
CA ARG A 215 17.82 12.99 11.43
C ARG A 215 19.34 13.01 11.22
N ASP A 216 19.80 13.24 9.98
CA ASP A 216 21.23 13.30 9.61
C ASP A 216 22.03 14.25 10.52
N GLY A 217 21.45 15.37 10.94
CA GLY A 217 22.09 16.32 11.85
C GLY A 217 22.51 15.73 13.22
N ARG A 218 21.92 14.61 13.64
CA ARG A 218 22.28 13.90 14.87
C ARG A 218 22.98 12.58 14.61
N ASN A 219 22.40 11.71 13.78
CA ASN A 219 22.95 10.38 13.52
C ASN A 219 24.10 10.36 12.48
N ARG A 220 24.37 11.48 11.78
CA ARG A 220 25.41 11.65 10.75
C ARG A 220 25.24 10.73 9.53
N MET A 221 24.02 10.29 9.25
CA MET A 221 23.66 9.40 8.15
C MET A 221 22.86 10.13 7.05
N SER A 222 23.59 10.82 6.17
CA SER A 222 23.00 11.41 4.96
C SER A 222 22.37 10.37 4.02
N VAL A 223 21.46 10.81 3.15
CA VAL A 223 20.80 9.94 2.15
C VAL A 223 21.82 9.21 1.28
N GLN A 224 22.93 9.87 0.94
CA GLN A 224 24.02 9.25 0.18
C GLN A 224 24.71 8.14 0.99
N ASN A 225 25.01 8.39 2.27
CA ASN A 225 25.65 7.41 3.15
C ASN A 225 24.76 6.17 3.34
N VAL A 226 23.47 6.39 3.62
CA VAL A 226 22.49 5.30 3.76
C VAL A 226 22.36 4.51 2.47
N ALA A 227 22.25 5.18 1.32
CA ALA A 227 22.12 4.52 0.02
C ALA A 227 23.32 3.62 -0.31
N MET A 228 24.56 4.08 -0.06
CA MET A 228 25.77 3.28 -0.28
C MET A 228 25.79 1.99 0.54
N ILE A 229 25.27 2.03 1.77
CA ILE A 229 25.23 0.87 2.68
C ILE A 229 24.10 -0.10 2.29
N ILE A 230 22.94 0.43 1.90
CA ILE A 230 21.74 -0.37 1.65
C ILE A 230 21.71 -0.96 0.24
N ALA A 231 22.22 -0.24 -0.78
CA ALA A 231 22.17 -0.70 -2.18
C ALA A 231 22.73 -2.13 -2.38
N PRO A 232 23.88 -2.54 -1.79
CA PRO A 232 24.36 -3.91 -1.92
C PRO A 232 23.41 -4.97 -1.36
N ASN A 233 22.55 -4.62 -0.39
CA ASN A 233 21.57 -5.55 0.19
C ASN A 233 20.27 -5.62 -0.64
N LEU A 234 19.95 -4.59 -1.43
CA LEU A 234 18.76 -4.57 -2.31
C LEU A 234 18.99 -5.26 -3.65
N PHE A 235 20.18 -5.11 -4.23
CA PHE A 235 20.54 -5.67 -5.53
C PHE A 235 21.30 -7.00 -5.42
N ALA A 236 21.84 -7.30 -4.23
CA ALA A 236 22.63 -8.49 -3.91
C ALA A 236 23.66 -8.86 -5.01
N PRO A 237 24.53 -7.92 -5.43
CA PRO A 237 25.51 -8.19 -6.47
C PRO A 237 26.37 -9.39 -6.05
N LYS A 238 26.64 -10.30 -7.00
CA LYS A 238 27.61 -11.39 -6.76
C LYS A 238 28.93 -10.72 -6.34
N ARG A 239 29.65 -11.26 -5.33
CA ARG A 239 30.98 -10.77 -4.98
C ARG A 239 31.85 -10.80 -6.24
N ARG A 240 32.12 -9.64 -6.81
CA ARG A 240 32.88 -9.49 -8.05
C ARG A 240 34.11 -8.62 -7.75
N LYS A 241 35.18 -8.87 -8.50
CA LYS A 241 36.42 -8.06 -8.44
C LYS A 241 36.09 -6.60 -8.75
N ALA A 242 36.88 -5.67 -8.20
CA ALA A 242 36.76 -4.24 -8.47
C ALA A 242 37.18 -3.95 -9.92
N THR A 243 36.26 -4.16 -10.85
CA THR A 243 36.38 -3.75 -12.26
C THR A 243 35.56 -2.48 -12.47
N GLU A 244 35.91 -1.70 -13.49
CA GLU A 244 35.19 -0.47 -13.86
C GLU A 244 33.68 -0.71 -14.05
N GLU A 245 33.32 -1.82 -14.70
CA GLU A 245 31.91 -2.23 -14.86
C GLU A 245 31.20 -2.43 -13.51
N ASN A 246 31.85 -3.09 -12.54
CA ASN A 246 31.24 -3.32 -11.22
C ASN A 246 31.14 -2.04 -10.40
N LEU A 247 32.08 -1.10 -10.57
CA LEU A 247 31.99 0.22 -9.96
C LEU A 247 30.83 1.04 -10.55
N ARG A 248 30.62 0.98 -11.86
CA ARG A 248 29.46 1.60 -12.52
C ARG A 248 28.15 1.03 -11.99
N VAL A 249 28.03 -0.29 -11.91
CA VAL A 249 26.83 -0.95 -11.33
C VAL A 249 26.61 -0.53 -9.88
N ALA A 250 27.67 -0.42 -9.07
CA ALA A 250 27.54 0.01 -7.67
C ALA A 250 27.09 1.48 -7.56
N ARG A 251 27.57 2.37 -8.44
CA ARG A 251 27.13 3.76 -8.53
C ARG A 251 25.66 3.86 -8.92
N ALA A 252 25.24 3.14 -9.97
CA ALA A 252 23.86 3.05 -10.40
C ALA A 252 22.94 2.55 -9.27
N ALA A 253 23.30 1.45 -8.62
CA ALA A 253 22.55 0.88 -7.51
C ALA A 253 22.41 1.87 -6.34
N THR A 254 23.48 2.61 -6.03
CA THR A 254 23.49 3.65 -5.00
C THR A 254 22.57 4.79 -5.38
N ASN A 255 22.65 5.29 -6.61
CA ASN A 255 21.82 6.38 -7.09
C ASN A 255 20.32 6.00 -7.07
N VAL A 256 19.98 4.81 -7.54
CA VAL A 256 18.61 4.27 -7.49
C VAL A 256 18.12 4.14 -6.05
N THR A 257 18.94 3.61 -5.15
CA THR A 257 18.58 3.50 -3.72
C THR A 257 18.35 4.88 -3.10
N ARG A 258 19.17 5.87 -3.45
CA ARG A 258 19.00 7.26 -3.02
C ARG A 258 17.69 7.86 -3.53
N MET A 259 17.32 7.60 -4.80
CA MET A 259 16.05 8.04 -5.37
C MET A 259 14.84 7.35 -4.74
N LEU A 260 14.95 6.05 -4.42
CA LEU A 260 13.92 5.29 -3.70
C LEU A 260 13.61 5.90 -2.33
N ILE A 261 14.64 6.33 -1.59
CA ILE A 261 14.49 6.98 -0.29
C ILE A 261 13.90 8.39 -0.46
N TRP A 262 14.48 9.20 -1.35
CA TRP A 262 14.14 10.61 -1.48
C TRP A 262 12.75 10.86 -2.06
N TYR A 263 12.33 10.05 -3.04
CA TYR A 263 11.04 10.22 -3.74
C TYR A 263 9.98 9.22 -3.28
N GLN A 264 10.13 8.59 -2.10
CA GLN A 264 9.26 7.50 -1.65
C GLN A 264 7.75 7.81 -1.73
N GLN A 265 7.36 9.06 -1.49
CA GLN A 265 5.95 9.51 -1.55
C GLN A 265 5.37 9.47 -2.97
N LEU A 266 6.21 9.51 -4.01
CA LEU A 266 5.80 9.51 -5.43
C LEU A 266 5.75 8.11 -6.04
N LEU A 267 6.60 7.20 -5.55
CA LEU A 267 6.92 5.96 -6.26
C LEU A 267 5.88 4.86 -6.09
N TRP A 268 5.01 4.97 -5.09
CA TRP A 268 3.90 4.03 -4.85
C TRP A 268 2.56 4.51 -5.41
N ILE A 269 2.52 5.64 -6.09
CA ILE A 269 1.29 6.20 -6.64
C ILE A 269 0.98 5.56 -7.98
N VAL A 270 -0.28 5.21 -8.21
CA VAL A 270 -0.80 4.82 -9.52
C VAL A 270 -0.99 6.08 -10.36
N PRO A 271 -0.33 6.20 -11.52
CA PRO A 271 -0.52 7.34 -12.41
C PRO A 271 -2.00 7.54 -12.80
N SER A 272 -2.47 8.79 -12.78
CA SER A 272 -3.87 9.11 -13.11
C SER A 272 -4.25 8.72 -14.54
N GLN A 273 -3.29 8.69 -15.47
CA GLN A 273 -3.52 8.20 -16.83
C GLN A 273 -3.95 6.73 -16.85
N PHE A 274 -3.42 5.90 -15.94
CA PHE A 274 -3.81 4.50 -15.83
C PHE A 274 -5.23 4.36 -15.29
N MET A 275 -5.61 5.19 -14.32
CA MET A 275 -6.98 5.26 -13.84
C MET A 275 -7.95 5.65 -14.96
N GLY A 276 -7.59 6.65 -15.78
CA GLY A 276 -8.36 7.04 -16.95
C GLY A 276 -8.55 5.91 -17.97
N GLN A 277 -7.48 5.14 -18.26
CA GLN A 277 -7.56 4.01 -19.19
C GLN A 277 -8.43 2.87 -18.65
N ILE A 278 -8.32 2.53 -17.36
CA ILE A 278 -9.18 1.54 -16.71
C ILE A 278 -10.63 1.98 -16.79
N ARG A 279 -10.92 3.24 -16.44
CA ARG A 279 -12.28 3.80 -16.50
C ARG A 279 -12.86 3.77 -17.90
N LEU A 280 -12.07 4.13 -18.91
CA LEU A 280 -12.50 4.06 -20.31
C LEU A 280 -12.88 2.63 -20.70
N GLU A 281 -12.07 1.63 -20.32
CA GLU A 281 -12.37 0.23 -20.60
C GLU A 281 -13.70 -0.19 -19.97
N TYR A 282 -13.89 0.07 -18.68
CA TYR A 282 -15.15 -0.27 -17.99
C TYR A 282 -16.35 0.48 -18.58
N ARG A 283 -16.20 1.77 -18.91
CA ARG A 283 -17.24 2.56 -19.56
C ARG A 283 -17.69 1.94 -20.89
N LEU A 284 -16.74 1.56 -21.74
CA LEU A 284 -17.06 0.89 -23.01
C LEU A 284 -17.78 -0.45 -22.80
N HIS A 285 -17.39 -1.23 -21.78
CA HIS A 285 -18.07 -2.46 -21.41
C HIS A 285 -19.49 -2.22 -20.89
N TYR A 286 -19.67 -1.21 -20.05
CA TYR A 286 -20.95 -0.77 -19.50
C TYR A 286 -21.91 -0.36 -20.62
N GLU A 287 -21.47 0.55 -21.51
CA GLU A 287 -22.26 1.03 -22.66
C GLU A 287 -22.66 -0.11 -23.60
N LYS A 288 -21.73 -1.05 -23.90
CA LYS A 288 -22.03 -2.22 -24.73
C LYS A 288 -23.09 -3.13 -24.10
N LYS A 289 -23.05 -3.34 -22.78
CA LYS A 289 -24.04 -4.15 -22.05
C LYS A 289 -25.42 -3.49 -22.12
N HIS A 290 -25.51 -2.21 -21.83
CA HIS A 290 -26.76 -1.46 -21.90
C HIS A 290 -27.32 -1.35 -23.32
N ALA A 291 -26.48 -1.22 -24.34
CA ALA A 291 -26.93 -1.22 -25.73
C ALA A 291 -27.56 -2.58 -26.12
N LYS A 292 -26.99 -3.70 -25.65
CA LYS A 292 -27.55 -5.05 -25.87
C LYS A 292 -28.87 -5.24 -25.13
N GLU A 293 -28.96 -4.81 -23.87
CA GLU A 293 -30.20 -4.86 -23.09
C GLU A 293 -31.30 -4.02 -23.74
N ASN A 294 -30.99 -2.80 -24.17
CA ASN A 294 -31.93 -1.93 -24.87
C ASN A 294 -32.38 -2.57 -26.20
N LYS A 295 -31.49 -3.23 -26.95
CA LYS A 295 -31.87 -3.99 -28.15
C LYS A 295 -32.78 -5.19 -27.85
N LYS A 296 -32.52 -5.93 -26.77
CA LYS A 296 -33.38 -7.04 -26.29
C LYS A 296 -34.75 -6.54 -25.84
N LYS A 297 -34.80 -5.46 -25.06
CA LYS A 297 -36.04 -4.78 -24.66
C LYS A 297 -36.80 -4.23 -25.87
N ARG A 298 -36.11 -3.76 -26.91
CA ARG A 298 -36.76 -3.34 -28.18
C ARG A 298 -37.35 -4.51 -28.96
N HIS A 299 -36.70 -5.68 -28.93
CA HIS A 299 -37.27 -6.90 -29.50
C HIS A 299 -38.48 -7.42 -28.70
N GLN A 300 -38.44 -7.33 -27.36
CA GLN A 300 -39.58 -7.70 -26.50
C GLN A 300 -40.72 -6.66 -26.55
N ARG A 301 -40.41 -5.38 -26.74
CA ARG A 301 -41.41 -4.29 -26.89
C ARG A 301 -42.12 -4.31 -28.25
N LYS A 302 -41.71 -5.17 -29.20
CA LYS A 302 -42.49 -5.38 -30.43
C LYS A 302 -43.83 -6.10 -30.16
N ASP A 303 -44.03 -6.67 -28.97
CA ASP A 303 -45.27 -7.35 -28.56
C ASP A 303 -46.05 -6.66 -27.42
N ARG A 304 -45.66 -5.45 -26.98
CA ARG A 304 -46.47 -4.70 -26.00
C ARG A 304 -46.15 -3.21 -26.06
N ALA A 305 -46.99 -2.48 -26.78
CA ALA A 305 -47.06 -1.03 -26.72
C ALA A 305 -47.68 -0.61 -25.39
N SER A 306 -46.89 0.03 -24.53
CA SER A 306 -47.41 0.90 -23.48
C SER A 306 -46.34 1.92 -23.09
N TRP A 307 -46.71 3.16 -23.34
CA TRP A 307 -46.33 4.48 -22.85
C TRP A 307 -45.02 4.66 -22.04
N PHE A 308 -44.31 5.70 -22.44
CA PHE A 308 -43.19 6.31 -21.73
C PHE A 308 -43.63 6.74 -20.33
N GLU A 309 -42.87 6.35 -19.31
CA GLU A 309 -42.69 7.18 -18.12
C GLU A 309 -41.31 7.85 -18.22
N PRO A 310 -41.20 9.16 -17.98
CA PRO A 310 -39.92 9.82 -17.76
C PRO A 310 -39.27 9.21 -16.52
N ARG A 311 -37.99 8.84 -16.59
CA ARG A 311 -37.22 8.55 -15.39
C ARG A 311 -37.00 9.87 -14.66
N ASP A 312 -37.76 10.08 -13.59
CA ASP A 312 -37.57 11.18 -12.67
C ASP A 312 -36.15 11.18 -12.11
N ASN A 313 -35.45 12.30 -12.30
CA ASN A 313 -34.55 13.02 -11.40
C ASN A 313 -33.83 12.28 -10.23
N GLU A 314 -33.37 11.04 -10.41
CA GLU A 314 -32.57 10.32 -9.40
C GLU A 314 -31.14 10.85 -9.25
N ASP A 315 -30.70 11.77 -10.12
CA ASP A 315 -29.32 12.29 -10.18
C ASP A 315 -28.97 13.27 -9.05
N ALA A 316 -29.95 13.81 -8.32
CA ALA A 316 -29.71 14.90 -7.36
C ALA A 316 -29.24 14.45 -5.96
N VAL A 317 -29.42 13.18 -5.57
CA VAL A 317 -29.17 12.75 -4.18
C VAL A 317 -27.98 11.78 -4.10
N PHE A 318 -26.94 12.16 -3.36
CA PHE A 318 -25.77 11.32 -3.14
C PHE A 318 -26.06 10.30 -2.03
N ARG A 319 -26.24 9.05 -2.44
CA ARG A 319 -26.63 7.91 -1.59
C ARG A 319 -25.41 7.07 -1.23
N VAL A 320 -25.18 6.88 0.07
CA VAL A 320 -24.03 6.14 0.61
C VAL A 320 -24.52 4.96 1.45
N ARG A 321 -24.00 3.76 1.16
CA ARG A 321 -24.31 2.52 1.90
C ARG A 321 -23.23 2.18 2.91
N VAL A 322 -23.56 1.46 3.97
CA VAL A 322 -22.59 0.93 4.95
C VAL A 322 -22.49 -0.59 4.79
N ASP A 323 -21.27 -1.10 4.54
CA ASP A 323 -21.05 -2.47 4.04
C ASP A 323 -21.45 -3.60 5.02
N HIS A 324 -21.55 -3.30 6.32
CA HIS A 324 -21.89 -4.30 7.33
C HIS A 324 -23.36 -4.75 7.34
N GLU A 325 -24.22 -4.11 6.55
CA GLU A 325 -25.66 -4.39 6.51
C GLU A 325 -26.10 -5.17 5.26
N GLY A 326 -25.14 -5.60 4.43
CA GLY A 326 -25.40 -6.37 3.22
C GLY A 326 -26.08 -5.56 2.10
N PRO A 327 -26.61 -6.22 1.06
CA PRO A 327 -27.25 -5.56 -0.08
C PRO A 327 -28.56 -4.83 0.26
N THR A 328 -29.15 -5.10 1.42
CA THR A 328 -30.34 -4.42 1.96
C THR A 328 -30.00 -3.37 3.02
N GLY A 329 -28.72 -2.97 3.08
CA GLY A 329 -28.25 -2.01 4.08
C GLY A 329 -28.87 -0.62 3.97
N THR A 330 -28.92 0.05 5.12
CA THR A 330 -29.34 1.43 5.32
C THR A 330 -28.52 2.31 4.39
N THR A 331 -29.24 3.14 3.64
CA THR A 331 -28.67 4.10 2.72
C THR A 331 -28.82 5.48 3.34
N HIS A 332 -27.70 6.14 3.57
CA HIS A 332 -27.66 7.50 4.08
C HIS A 332 -27.59 8.48 2.90
N GLN A 333 -28.34 9.58 3.00
CA GLN A 333 -28.29 10.66 2.03
C GLN A 333 -27.33 11.72 2.56
N VAL A 334 -26.38 12.13 1.73
CA VAL A 334 -25.38 13.15 2.05
C VAL A 334 -25.50 14.28 1.03
N ALA A 335 -25.49 15.53 1.49
CA ALA A 335 -25.52 16.68 0.61
C ALA A 335 -24.11 16.94 0.06
N LEU A 336 -23.97 16.97 -1.27
CA LEU A 336 -22.69 17.32 -1.88
C LEU A 336 -22.60 18.84 -2.12
N ASN A 337 -21.43 19.39 -1.83
CA ASN A 337 -20.97 20.70 -2.26
C ASN A 337 -19.59 20.55 -2.93
N ASP A 338 -19.09 21.61 -3.55
CA ASP A 338 -17.82 21.58 -4.28
C ASP A 338 -16.59 21.31 -3.38
N ALA A 339 -16.74 21.44 -2.06
CA ALA A 339 -15.71 21.16 -1.06
C ALA A 339 -15.92 19.83 -0.32
N THR A 340 -16.93 19.03 -0.67
CA THR A 340 -17.23 17.78 0.04
C THR A 340 -16.12 16.77 -0.17
N THR A 341 -15.48 16.38 0.93
CA THR A 341 -14.39 15.41 0.95
C THR A 341 -14.89 14.03 1.32
N ALA A 342 -14.13 12.98 0.98
CA ALA A 342 -14.47 11.62 1.38
C ALA A 342 -14.58 11.49 2.90
N GLY A 343 -13.72 12.18 3.66
CA GLY A 343 -13.76 12.21 5.11
C GLY A 343 -15.03 12.89 5.65
N SER A 344 -15.49 14.00 5.05
CA SER A 344 -16.72 14.64 5.50
C SER A 344 -17.94 13.75 5.26
N VAL A 345 -17.99 13.04 4.14
CA VAL A 345 -19.04 12.03 3.87
C VAL A 345 -19.03 10.92 4.93
N VAL A 346 -17.85 10.36 5.25
CA VAL A 346 -17.73 9.31 6.27
C VAL A 346 -18.17 9.82 7.65
N GLY A 347 -17.82 11.06 8.00
CA GLY A 347 -18.26 11.71 9.23
C GLY A 347 -19.77 11.96 9.30
N GLU A 348 -20.40 12.39 8.20
CA GLU A 348 -21.86 12.56 8.13
C GLU A 348 -22.60 11.23 8.28
N VAL A 349 -22.12 10.17 7.63
CA VAL A 349 -22.66 8.82 7.77
C VAL A 349 -22.57 8.35 9.23
N PHE A 350 -21.44 8.58 9.90
CA PHE A 350 -21.28 8.29 11.33
C PHE A 350 -22.33 9.02 12.19
N LEU A 351 -22.50 10.33 11.99
CA LEU A 351 -23.48 11.11 12.75
C LEU A 351 -24.92 10.63 12.51
N ALA A 352 -25.26 10.26 11.26
CA ALA A 352 -26.57 9.71 10.92
C ALA A 352 -26.82 8.37 11.64
N MET A 353 -25.84 7.46 11.64
CA MET A 353 -25.92 6.17 12.34
C MET A 353 -26.14 6.36 13.86
N HIS A 354 -25.40 7.29 14.49
CA HIS A 354 -25.55 7.58 15.92
C HIS A 354 -26.89 8.23 16.26
N PHE A 355 -27.40 9.11 15.39
CA PHE A 355 -28.72 9.72 15.57
C PHE A 355 -29.83 8.66 15.49
N GLU A 356 -29.78 7.75 14.52
CA GLU A 356 -30.74 6.65 14.39
C GLU A 356 -30.70 5.69 15.57
N ALA A 357 -29.50 5.35 16.07
CA ALA A 357 -29.34 4.54 17.27
C ALA A 357 -30.00 5.22 18.49
N ARG A 358 -29.74 6.51 18.71
CA ARG A 358 -30.35 7.28 19.79
C ARG A 358 -31.87 7.37 19.66
N LYS A 359 -32.39 7.54 18.44
CA LYS A 359 -33.84 7.54 18.17
C LYS A 359 -34.47 6.19 18.54
N ARG A 360 -33.80 5.07 18.24
CA ARG A 360 -34.22 3.71 18.65
C ARG A 360 -34.20 3.53 20.17
N ASP A 361 -33.19 4.04 20.86
CA ASP A 361 -33.10 3.94 22.33
C ASP A 361 -34.22 4.73 23.03
N ILE A 362 -34.57 5.91 22.51
CA ILE A 362 -35.70 6.71 22.99
C ILE A 362 -37.02 5.95 22.75
N ALA A 363 -37.21 5.40 21.56
CA ALA A 363 -38.43 4.66 21.20
C ALA A 363 -38.63 3.38 22.02
N THR A 364 -37.54 2.75 22.49
CA THR A 364 -37.58 1.51 23.29
C THR A 364 -37.61 1.76 24.81
N GLY A 365 -37.71 3.02 25.26
CA GLY A 365 -37.88 3.36 26.67
C GLY A 365 -36.63 3.16 27.54
N LYS A 366 -35.45 2.97 26.94
CA LYS A 366 -34.16 2.82 27.67
C LYS A 366 -33.51 4.14 28.08
N GLY A 367 -34.17 5.27 27.83
CA GLY A 367 -33.70 6.60 28.20
C GLY A 367 -34.13 7.01 29.61
N SER A 368 -33.43 6.55 30.65
CA SER A 368 -33.43 7.23 31.96
C SER A 368 -32.01 7.60 32.35
N PRO A 369 -31.72 8.80 32.91
CA PRO A 369 -30.37 9.33 33.03
C PRO A 369 -29.53 8.75 34.18
N HIS A 370 -30.04 7.79 34.95
CA HIS A 370 -29.35 7.30 36.15
C HIS A 370 -29.27 5.77 36.16
N GLY A 371 -28.02 5.28 36.07
CA GLY A 371 -27.66 3.92 36.40
C GLY A 371 -27.34 3.04 35.19
N ARG A 372 -26.12 3.13 34.68
CA ARG A 372 -25.42 1.93 34.19
C ARG A 372 -24.04 1.87 34.80
N SER A 373 -23.88 0.82 35.60
CA SER A 373 -22.62 0.27 36.06
C SER A 373 -21.67 0.04 34.89
N SER A 374 -20.39 0.13 35.24
CA SER A 374 -19.20 -0.12 34.45
C SER A 374 -19.10 -1.56 33.95
N ASP A 375 -19.96 -1.99 33.04
CA ASP A 375 -19.71 -3.21 32.26
C ASP A 375 -18.87 -2.86 31.04
N HIS A 376 -17.56 -3.05 31.21
CA HIS A 376 -16.57 -3.09 30.15
C HIS A 376 -16.91 -4.20 29.14
N HIS A 377 -17.63 -3.84 28.08
CA HIS A 377 -17.48 -4.49 26.78
C HIS A 377 -16.42 -3.73 25.97
N SER A 378 -15.17 -3.81 26.42
CA SER A 378 -14.01 -3.47 25.60
C SER A 378 -13.83 -4.56 24.55
N GLY A 379 -14.17 -4.26 23.30
CA GLY A 379 -13.85 -5.16 22.19
C GLY A 379 -14.60 -4.88 20.89
N ASP A 380 -15.67 -4.09 20.93
CA ASP A 380 -16.52 -3.91 19.76
C ASP A 380 -16.43 -2.47 19.22
N SER A 381 -15.41 -2.23 18.42
CA SER A 381 -15.11 -0.96 17.73
C SER A 381 -16.18 -0.53 16.70
N ARG A 382 -17.30 -1.26 16.62
CA ARG A 382 -18.53 -0.93 15.86
C ARG A 382 -19.24 0.33 16.38
N PHE A 383 -18.88 0.78 17.57
CA PHE A 383 -19.38 2.00 18.20
C PHE A 383 -18.19 2.88 18.59
N ALA A 384 -17.49 3.44 17.59
CA ALA A 384 -16.55 4.51 17.87
C ALA A 384 -17.27 5.60 18.68
N SER A 385 -16.68 6.03 19.79
CA SER A 385 -17.29 7.05 20.67
C SER A 385 -17.32 8.44 20.02
N ASP A 386 -16.43 8.65 19.05
CA ASP A 386 -16.25 9.90 18.33
C ASP A 386 -15.95 9.67 16.84
N VAL A 387 -16.11 10.77 16.08
CA VAL A 387 -15.90 10.80 14.62
C VAL A 387 -14.44 10.51 14.26
N ASP A 388 -13.49 10.99 15.06
CA ASP A 388 -12.06 10.86 14.77
C ASP A 388 -11.59 9.41 14.82
N THR A 389 -12.04 8.65 15.82
CA THR A 389 -11.81 7.20 15.92
C THR A 389 -12.51 6.48 14.78
N PHE A 390 -13.72 6.91 14.38
CA PHE A 390 -14.41 6.31 13.25
C PHE A 390 -13.64 6.48 11.93
N LEU A 391 -13.13 7.69 11.66
CA LEU A 391 -12.33 8.02 10.47
C LEU A 391 -10.99 7.26 10.42
N GLN A 392 -10.46 6.80 11.56
CA GLN A 392 -9.26 5.96 11.59
C GLN A 392 -9.49 4.55 11.04
N TYR A 393 -10.72 4.05 11.06
CA TYR A 393 -11.04 2.67 10.68
C TYR A 393 -12.04 2.57 9.53
N HIS A 394 -12.64 3.67 9.08
CA HIS A 394 -13.63 3.68 8.02
C HIS A 394 -13.20 4.55 6.85
N TRP A 395 -13.43 4.07 5.63
CA TRP A 395 -13.13 4.79 4.40
C TRP A 395 -14.29 4.71 3.42
N LEU A 396 -14.39 5.73 2.57
CA LEU A 396 -15.33 5.76 1.45
C LEU A 396 -14.77 5.03 0.23
N TYR A 397 -15.61 4.24 -0.42
CA TYR A 397 -15.32 3.49 -1.63
C TYR A 397 -16.21 3.95 -2.77
N GLU A 398 -15.62 4.17 -3.95
CA GLU A 398 -16.36 4.06 -5.21
C GLU A 398 -16.37 2.57 -5.63
N VAL A 399 -17.56 2.03 -5.93
CA VAL A 399 -17.74 0.60 -6.27
C VAL A 399 -18.55 0.50 -7.55
N GLY A 400 -18.06 -0.29 -8.50
CA GLY A 400 -18.74 -0.50 -9.77
C GLY A 400 -18.74 0.72 -10.71
N GLY A 401 -19.62 0.66 -11.70
CA GLY A 401 -19.65 1.67 -12.75
C GLY A 401 -18.44 1.55 -13.66
N TYR A 402 -17.56 2.55 -13.62
CA TYR A 402 -16.33 2.60 -14.42
C TYR A 402 -15.10 2.06 -13.71
N ILE A 403 -15.27 1.35 -12.58
CA ILE A 403 -14.18 0.71 -11.86
C ILE A 403 -14.69 -0.56 -11.17
N GLY A 404 -13.80 -1.46 -10.74
CA GLY A 404 -14.19 -2.54 -9.84
C GLY A 404 -14.55 -1.99 -8.45
N TRP A 405 -13.53 -1.49 -7.75
CA TRP A 405 -13.70 -0.62 -6.58
C TRP A 405 -12.40 0.13 -6.29
N ARG A 406 -12.53 1.31 -5.69
CA ARG A 406 -11.41 2.12 -5.21
C ARG A 406 -11.72 2.74 -3.85
N GLN A 407 -10.79 2.60 -2.92
CA GLN A 407 -10.75 3.33 -1.65
C GLN A 407 -10.30 4.78 -1.89
N LEU A 408 -11.01 5.73 -1.30
CA LEU A 408 -10.66 7.14 -1.38
C LEU A 408 -9.94 7.60 -0.11
N GLU A 409 -8.91 8.43 -0.27
CA GLU A 409 -8.31 9.13 0.86
C GLU A 409 -9.28 10.17 1.40
N HIS A 410 -9.26 10.42 2.72
CA HIS A 410 -10.20 11.34 3.37
C HIS A 410 -10.18 12.76 2.81
N SER A 411 -9.05 13.21 2.26
CA SER A 411 -8.89 14.50 1.58
C SER A 411 -9.46 14.56 0.16
N THR A 412 -9.87 13.42 -0.41
CA THR A 412 -10.32 13.33 -1.80
C THR A 412 -11.63 14.09 -2.00
N ASN A 413 -11.70 14.91 -3.05
CA ASN A 413 -12.93 15.60 -3.42
C ASN A 413 -13.91 14.62 -4.09
N VAL A 414 -15.07 14.44 -3.47
CA VAL A 414 -16.06 13.45 -3.90
C VAL A 414 -16.79 13.87 -5.18
N THR A 415 -17.01 15.18 -5.39
CA THR A 415 -17.66 15.67 -6.62
C THR A 415 -16.77 15.43 -7.83
N ALA A 416 -15.46 15.61 -7.68
CA ALA A 416 -14.48 15.29 -8.71
C ALA A 416 -14.50 13.80 -9.09
N VAL A 417 -14.49 12.90 -8.10
CA VAL A 417 -14.57 11.44 -8.36
C VAL A 417 -15.91 11.07 -9.01
N ARG A 418 -17.02 11.67 -8.57
CA ARG A 418 -18.35 11.46 -9.16
C ARG A 418 -18.42 11.92 -10.61
N ALA A 419 -17.77 13.02 -10.97
CA ALA A 419 -17.69 13.47 -12.36
C ALA A 419 -16.96 12.45 -13.25
N GLU A 420 -15.94 11.78 -12.73
CA GLU A 420 -15.20 10.74 -13.45
C GLU A 420 -15.94 9.38 -13.49
N ASN A 421 -16.79 9.09 -12.51
CA ASN A 421 -17.57 7.86 -12.40
C ASN A 421 -19.01 8.14 -11.90
N PRO A 422 -19.90 8.68 -12.76
CA PRO A 422 -21.25 9.11 -12.37
C PRO A 422 -22.18 7.97 -11.99
N VAL A 423 -21.84 6.74 -12.39
CA VAL A 423 -22.62 5.52 -12.15
C VAL A 423 -22.05 4.66 -11.02
N ALA A 424 -21.13 5.21 -10.23
CA ALA A 424 -20.56 4.52 -9.06
C ALA A 424 -21.60 4.34 -7.95
N GLU A 425 -21.52 3.20 -7.26
CA GLU A 425 -22.11 3.05 -5.94
C GLU A 425 -21.11 3.51 -4.87
N TRP A 426 -21.61 4.15 -3.82
CA TRP A 426 -20.78 4.71 -2.75
C TRP A 426 -20.97 3.91 -1.47
N VAL A 427 -19.88 3.41 -0.93
CA VAL A 427 -19.91 2.50 0.22
C VAL A 427 -18.89 2.92 1.28
N VAL A 428 -19.32 3.06 2.52
CA VAL A 428 -18.41 3.16 3.67
C VAL A 428 -18.07 1.75 4.14
N ARG A 429 -16.77 1.44 4.18
CA ARG A 429 -16.25 0.15 4.66
C ARG A 429 -15.35 0.35 5.86
N CYS A 430 -15.46 -0.56 6.81
CA CYS A 430 -14.53 -0.65 7.91
C CYS A 430 -13.32 -1.52 7.55
N HIS A 431 -12.11 -1.08 7.90
CA HIS A 431 -10.89 -1.90 7.90
C HIS A 431 -10.50 -2.24 9.33
N HIS A 432 -11.45 -2.74 10.12
CA HIS A 432 -11.03 -3.50 11.26
C HIS A 432 -10.13 -4.62 10.75
N ILE A 433 -8.93 -4.64 11.32
CA ILE A 433 -8.22 -5.87 11.57
C ILE A 433 -9.18 -6.67 12.46
N ARG A 434 -10.17 -7.32 11.83
CA ARG A 434 -10.92 -8.37 12.51
C ARG A 434 -9.94 -9.41 12.92
#